data_AF-A0A1N6G541-F1
#
_entry.id   AF-A0A1N6G541-F1
#
_cell.length_a   1.000
_cell.length_b   1.000
_cell.length_c   1.000
_cell.angle_alpha   90.00
_cell.angle_beta   90.00
_cell.angle_gamma   90.00
#
_symmetry.space_group_name_H-M   'P 1'
#
loop_
_entity.id
_entity.type
_entity.pdbx_description
1 polymer ?
#
loop_
_entity_poly.entity_id
_entity_poly.type
_entity_poly.pdbx_seq_one_letter_code
_entity_poly.pdbx_strand_id
1 'polypeptide(L)' 'MTRKYIDCREFPSEMNCSIALSADSENELLEAAVQHAVTVHKHADSPELRSQLKTLFHDGTPPVEAPRHA' A
#
# COMPACT_ATOMS: atom_id res chain seq x y z
N MET A 1 2.78 -15.26 11.19
CA MET A 1 2.05 -13.99 11.04
C MET A 1 1.11 -14.15 9.86
N THR A 2 -0.07 -13.54 9.92
CA THR A 2 -1.00 -13.53 8.78
C THR A 2 -0.40 -12.63 7.70
N ARG A 3 -0.40 -13.09 6.44
CA ARG A 3 -0.02 -12.28 5.28
C ARG A 3 -0.79 -10.96 5.30
N LYS A 4 -0.15 -9.86 4.95
CA LYS A 4 -0.79 -8.55 4.87
C LYS A 4 -0.62 -7.92 3.49
N TYR A 5 -1.47 -6.95 3.18
CA TYR A 5 -1.38 -6.21 1.92
C TYR A 5 -1.80 -4.75 2.05
N ILE A 6 -1.33 -3.94 1.11
CA ILE A 6 -1.86 -2.61 0.78
C ILE A 6 -2.33 -2.66 -0.66
N ASP A 7 -3.53 -2.17 -0.93
CA ASP A 7 -4.04 -2.04 -2.29
C ASP A 7 -4.10 -0.56 -2.69
N CYS A 8 -3.19 -0.14 -3.57
CA CYS A 8 -3.16 1.25 -4.03
C CYS A 8 -4.41 1.60 -4.87
N ARG A 9 -5.16 0.61 -5.34
CA ARG A 9 -6.42 0.80 -6.07
C ARG A 9 -7.54 1.32 -5.17
N GLU A 10 -7.43 1.21 -3.85
CA GLU A 10 -8.43 1.72 -2.90
C GLU A 10 -8.40 3.26 -2.80
N PHE A 11 -7.28 3.87 -3.16
CA PHE A 11 -7.04 5.30 -3.01
C PHE A 11 -6.91 5.95 -4.40
N PRO A 12 -8.00 6.51 -4.95
CA PRO A 12 -7.92 7.21 -6.23
C PRO A 12 -6.96 8.39 -6.06
N SER A 13 -5.81 8.27 -6.70
CA SER A 13 -4.73 9.26 -6.72
C SER A 13 -4.46 9.62 -8.16
N GLU A 14 -3.79 10.76 -8.41
CA GLU A 14 -3.49 11.21 -9.77
C GLU A 14 -2.70 10.16 -10.59
N MET A 15 -1.95 9.29 -9.91
CA MET A 15 -1.15 8.23 -10.53
C MET A 15 -1.97 7.02 -11.02
N ASN A 16 -3.23 6.88 -10.62
CA ASN A 16 -4.12 5.77 -11.00
C ASN A 16 -3.45 4.38 -10.87
N CYS A 17 -2.79 4.14 -9.74
CA CYS A 17 -2.03 2.92 -9.50
C CYS A 17 -2.92 1.68 -9.50
N SER A 18 -2.54 0.68 -10.30
CA SER A 18 -3.21 -0.62 -10.37
C SER A 18 -2.57 -1.70 -9.49
N ILE A 19 -1.60 -1.31 -8.66
CA ILE A 19 -0.80 -2.25 -7.88
C ILE A 19 -1.43 -2.55 -6.52
N ALA A 20 -1.25 -3.79 -6.07
CA ALA A 20 -1.43 -4.19 -4.69
C ALA A 20 -0.16 -4.90 -4.21
N LEU A 21 0.36 -4.50 -3.06
CA LEU A 21 1.59 -5.03 -2.47
C LEU A 21 1.20 -5.96 -1.33
N SER A 22 1.82 -7.13 -1.24
CA SER A 22 1.58 -8.08 -0.14
C SER A 22 2.87 -8.70 0.35
N ALA A 23 2.96 -8.96 1.64
CA ALA A 23 4.12 -9.61 2.26
C ALA A 23 3.70 -10.40 3.52
N ASP A 24 4.58 -11.29 3.96
CA ASP A 24 4.39 -12.09 5.19
C ASP A 24 4.80 -11.35 6.46
N SER A 25 5.48 -10.20 6.33
CA SER A 25 5.87 -9.31 7.42
C SER A 25 5.42 -7.87 7.17
N GLU A 26 4.94 -7.22 8.23
CA GLU A 26 4.56 -5.81 8.22
C GLU A 26 5.73 -4.88 7.85
N ASN A 27 6.96 -5.23 8.24
CA ASN A 27 8.13 -4.41 7.93
C ASN A 27 8.51 -4.49 6.45
N GLU A 28 8.43 -5.68 5.85
CA GLU A 28 8.67 -5.89 4.43
C GLU A 28 7.61 -5.17 3.58
N LEU A 29 6.34 -5.30 3.96
CA LEU A 29 5.24 -4.59 3.30
C LEU A 29 5.41 -3.07 3.38
N LEU A 30 5.77 -2.56 4.56
CA LEU A 30 5.96 -1.13 4.77
C LEU A 30 7.07 -0.57 3.88
N GLU A 31 8.23 -1.22 3.86
CA GLU A 31 9.36 -0.73 3.07
C GLU A 31 9.04 -0.78 1.57
N ALA A 32 8.36 -1.81 1.08
CA ALA A 32 7.89 -1.87 -0.30
C ALA A 32 6.88 -0.75 -0.62
N ALA A 33 5.93 -0.48 0.27
CA ALA A 33 4.94 0.58 0.10
C ALA A 33 5.56 1.98 0.13
N VAL A 34 6.53 2.23 1.02
CA VAL A 34 7.30 3.49 1.06
C VAL A 34 8.07 3.69 -0.23
N GLN A 35 8.77 2.66 -0.71
CA GLN A 35 9.50 2.74 -1.98
C GLN A 35 8.57 3.09 -3.16
N HIS A 36 7.36 2.52 -3.20
CA HIS A 36 6.37 2.88 -4.20
C HIS A 36 5.88 4.33 -4.04
N ALA A 37 5.50 4.74 -2.84
CA ALA A 37 5.02 6.09 -2.56
C ALA A 37 6.07 7.17 -2.90
N VAL A 38 7.35 6.93 -2.62
CA VAL A 38 8.43 7.87 -2.92
C VAL A 38 8.76 7.87 -4.42
N THR A 39 8.91 6.70 -5.03
CA THR A 39 9.41 6.59 -6.41
C THR A 39 8.34 6.98 -7.42
N VAL A 40 7.10 6.54 -7.20
CA VAL A 40 5.97 6.73 -8.11
C VAL A 40 5.19 7.99 -7.76
N HIS A 41 4.77 8.15 -6.49
CA HIS A 41 3.97 9.30 -6.07
C HIS A 41 4.79 10.52 -5.63
N LYS A 42 6.13 10.44 -5.64
CA LYS A 42 7.03 11.54 -5.25
C LYS A 42 6.79 12.07 -3.83
N HIS A 43 6.19 11.26 -2.95
CA HIS A 43 6.11 11.59 -1.54
C HIS A 43 7.51 11.58 -0.91
N ALA A 44 7.70 12.37 0.15
CA ALA A 44 8.92 12.29 0.95
C ALA A 44 8.86 11.07 1.87
N ASP A 45 9.97 10.34 2.00
CA ASP A 45 10.07 9.32 3.03
C ASP A 45 10.15 9.98 4.41
N SER A 46 9.03 9.98 5.13
CA SER A 46 8.91 10.59 6.45
C SER A 46 8.24 9.64 7.45
N PRO A 47 8.48 9.81 8.77
CA PRO A 47 7.80 9.03 9.80
C PRO A 47 6.27 9.12 9.73
N GLU A 48 5.74 10.27 9.30
CA GLU A 48 4.31 10.51 9.12
C GLU A 48 3.77 9.70 7.93
N LEU A 49 4.48 9.65 6.80
CA LEU A 49 4.11 8.80 5.66
C LEU A 49 4.11 7.33 6.06
N ARG A 50 5.16 6.87 6.74
CA ARG A 50 5.26 5.49 7.23
C ARG A 50 4.12 5.13 8.17
N SER A 51 3.74 6.06 9.06
CA SER A 51 2.63 5.84 9.99
C SER A 51 1.29 5.76 9.26
N GLN A 52 1.07 6.62 8.26
CA GLN A 52 -0.14 6.57 7.42
C GLN A 52 -0.22 5.28 6.62
N LEU A 53 0.86 4.83 5.98
CA LEU A 53 0.86 3.58 5.21
C LEU A 53 0.50 2.36 6.08
N LYS A 54 0.92 2.34 7.35
CA LYS A 54 0.53 1.26 8.29
C LYS A 54 -0.97 1.21 8.57
N THR A 55 -1.68 2.33 8.50
CA THR A 55 -3.15 2.32 8.69
C THR A 55 -3.89 1.74 7.50
N LEU A 56 -3.19 1.53 6.37
CA LEU A 56 -3.74 0.94 5.14
C LEU A 56 -3.49 -0.57 5.05
N PHE A 57 -2.99 -1.19 6.11
CA PHE A 57 -2.70 -2.62 6.10
C PHE A 57 -3.97 -3.43 6.25
N HIS A 58 -4.18 -4.35 5.32
CA HIS A 58 -5.24 -5.34 5.37
C HIS A 58 -4.66 -6.73 5.63
N ASP A 59 -5.40 -7.56 6.36
CA ASP A 59 -5.05 -8.97 6.54
C ASP A 59 -5.48 -9.80 5.33
N GLY A 60 -4.62 -10.73 4.92
CA GLY A 60 -4.87 -11.70 3.86
C GLY A 60 -4.17 -11.35 2.54
N THR A 61 -4.89 -11.55 1.43
CA THR A 61 -4.42 -11.34 0.05
C THR A 61 -5.36 -10.34 -0.63
N PRO A 62 -4.84 -9.38 -1.41
CA PRO A 62 -5.68 -8.41 -2.10
C PRO A 62 -6.67 -9.11 -3.05
N PRO A 63 -7.85 -8.53 -3.27
CA PRO A 63 -8.81 -9.07 -4.24
C PRO A 63 -8.21 -9.04 -5.65
N VAL A 64 -8.61 -10.00 -6.48
CA VAL A 64 -8.17 -10.05 -7.89
C VAL A 64 -8.68 -8.81 -8.63
N GLU A 65 -9.97 -8.51 -8.47
CA GLU A 65 -10.59 -7.30 -9.01
C GLU A 65 -10.28 -6.08 -8.13
N ALA A 66 -10.19 -4.91 -8.75
CA ALA A 66 -10.06 -3.66 -8.02
C ALA A 66 -11.31 -3.44 -7.15
N PRO A 67 -11.16 -3.01 -5.88
CA PRO A 67 -12.30 -2.62 -5.07
C PRO A 67 -13.09 -1.52 -5.77
N ARG A 68 -14.42 -1.67 -5.80
CA ARG A 68 -15.29 -0.68 -6.43
C ARG A 68 -15.28 0.58 -5.58
N HIS A 69 -14.87 1.70 -6.17
CA HIS A 69 -15.10 3.01 -5.57
C HIS A 69 -16.61 3.24 -5.49
N ALA A 70 -17.09 3.59 -4.29
CA ALA A 70 -18.49 3.95 -4.07
C ALA A 70 -18.82 5.31 -4.68
#